data_AF-A0A2V8SXR4-F1
#
_entry.id   AF-A0A2V8SXR4-F1
#
_cell.length_a   1.000
_cell.length_b   1.000
_cell.length_c   1.000
_cell.angle_alpha   90.00
_cell.angle_beta   90.00
_cell.angle_gamma   90.00
#
_symmetry.space_group_name_H-M   'P 1'
#
loop_
_entity.id
_entity.type
_entity.pdbx_description
1 polymer ?
#
loop_
_entity_poly.entity_id
_entity_poly.type
_entity_poly.pdbx_seq_one_letter_code
_entity_poly.pdbx_strand_id
1 'polypeptide(L)'
;MIAIINMLSARIPPVVWAGIVALVALAVPTWRFGRQFLLQFFVSPFQFFIVPLWLLAYFSVRTGVMPMRSGPPLRRDENPASFRRNVRYCILMGAAMFGFNLWISWQVMSRHR
;
A
#
# COMPACT_ATOMS: atom_id res chain seq x y z
N MET A 1 27.99 -22.15 19.17
CA MET A 1 27.55 -22.20 17.75
C MET A 1 26.04 -22.44 17.54
N ILE A 2 25.21 -22.50 18.60
CA ILE A 2 23.76 -22.78 18.49
C ILE A 2 22.90 -21.49 18.50
N ALA A 3 23.44 -20.36 19.00
CA ALA A 3 22.69 -19.10 19.12
C ALA A 3 22.46 -18.35 17.79
N ILE A 4 23.26 -18.62 16.74
CA ILE A 4 23.17 -17.89 15.46
C ILE A 4 22.03 -18.44 14.58
N ILE A 5 21.71 -19.73 14.69
CA ILE A 5 20.65 -20.37 13.88
C ILE A 5 19.26 -19.88 14.30
N ASN A 6 19.07 -19.53 15.57
CA ASN A 6 17.79 -19.02 16.07
C ASN A 6 17.47 -17.57 15.66
N MET A 7 18.44 -16.78 15.17
CA MET A 7 18.16 -15.44 14.65
C MET A 7 17.54 -15.44 13.24
N LEU A 8 17.67 -16.53 12.47
CA LEU A 8 17.14 -16.64 11.11
C LEU A 8 15.66 -17.06 11.04
N SER A 9 15.06 -17.44 12.17
CA SER A 9 13.61 -17.66 12.27
C SER A 9 12.84 -16.37 12.59
N ALA A 10 13.38 -15.21 12.21
CA ALA A 10 12.57 -14.01 12.08
C ALA A 10 11.65 -14.24 10.88
N ARG A 11 10.47 -14.84 11.12
CA ARG A 11 9.37 -14.88 10.15
C ARG A 11 9.15 -13.45 9.70
N ILE A 12 9.70 -13.10 8.54
CA ILE A 12 9.51 -11.80 7.92
C ILE A 12 7.99 -11.62 7.85
N PRO A 13 7.43 -10.59 8.51
CA PRO A 13 5.99 -10.42 8.59
C PRO A 13 5.41 -10.47 7.17
N PRO A 14 4.27 -11.13 6.94
CA PRO A 14 3.65 -11.18 5.62
C PRO A 14 3.47 -9.79 4.98
N VAL A 15 3.31 -8.77 5.83
CA VAL A 15 3.25 -7.34 5.45
C VAL A 15 4.55 -6.85 4.81
N VAL A 16 5.71 -7.26 5.35
CA VAL A 16 7.02 -6.89 4.80
C VAL A 16 7.23 -7.59 3.46
N TRP A 17 6.84 -8.86 3.34
CA TRP A 17 6.85 -9.56 2.04
C TRP A 17 5.90 -8.93 1.03
N ALA A 18 4.68 -8.56 1.42
CA ALA A 18 3.75 -7.86 0.55
C ALA A 18 4.28 -6.48 0.11
N GLY A 19 4.93 -5.75 1.03
CA GLY A 19 5.60 -4.49 0.73
C GLY A 19 6.78 -4.68 -0.24
N ILE A 20 7.60 -5.71 -0.05
CA ILE A 20 8.72 -6.04 -0.95
C ILE A 20 8.19 -6.46 -2.32
N VAL A 21 7.19 -7.33 -2.39
CA VAL A 21 6.59 -7.77 -3.67
C VAL A 21 5.95 -6.60 -4.39
N ALA A 22 5.25 -5.71 -3.68
CA ALA A 22 4.72 -4.48 -4.26
C ALA A 22 5.87 -3.60 -4.76
N LEU A 23 6.88 -3.33 -3.94
CA LEU A 23 8.05 -2.52 -4.33
C LEU A 23 8.80 -3.12 -5.52
N VAL A 24 8.95 -4.45 -5.61
CA VAL A 24 9.61 -5.14 -6.72
C VAL A 24 8.73 -5.11 -7.96
N ALA A 25 7.43 -5.36 -7.84
CA ALA A 25 6.48 -5.28 -8.96
C ALA A 25 6.39 -3.85 -9.53
N LEU A 26 6.73 -2.84 -8.73
CA LEU A 26 6.84 -1.45 -9.16
C LEU A 26 8.22 -1.13 -9.69
N ALA A 27 9.28 -1.56 -9.01
CA ALA A 27 10.67 -1.29 -9.39
C ALA A 27 11.03 -1.95 -10.73
N VAL A 28 10.58 -3.18 -11.00
CA VAL A 28 10.89 -3.91 -12.24
C VAL A 28 10.43 -3.16 -13.50
N PRO A 29 9.18 -2.70 -13.63
CA PRO A 29 8.76 -1.88 -14.76
C PRO A 29 9.30 -0.45 -14.66
N THR A 30 9.49 0.13 -13.47
CA THR A 30 9.87 1.55 -13.32
C THR A 30 11.36 1.84 -13.39
N TRP A 31 12.23 0.83 -13.25
CA TRP A 31 13.68 0.98 -13.42
C TRP A 31 14.06 1.51 -14.81
N ARG A 32 13.23 1.23 -15.83
CA ARG A 32 13.41 1.76 -17.19
C ARG A 32 12.97 3.22 -17.38
N PHE A 33 12.23 3.83 -16.44
CA PHE A 33 11.74 5.22 -16.57
C PHE A 33 12.70 6.29 -16.04
N GLY A 34 13.71 5.90 -15.26
CA GLY A 34 14.72 6.83 -14.74
C GLY A 34 14.25 7.69 -13.56
N ARG A 35 15.19 8.44 -12.97
CA ARG A 35 15.01 9.19 -11.71
C ARG A 35 13.90 10.24 -11.76
N GLN A 36 13.66 10.84 -12.92
CA GLN A 36 12.64 11.88 -13.11
C GLN A 36 11.22 11.31 -12.96
N PHE A 37 10.96 10.12 -13.49
CA PHE A 37 9.68 9.44 -13.32
C PHE A 37 9.41 9.12 -11.85
N LEU A 38 10.40 8.63 -11.11
CA LEU A 38 10.26 8.34 -9.69
C LEU A 38 9.95 9.61 -8.88
N LEU A 39 10.66 10.71 -9.15
CA LEU A 39 10.38 11.99 -8.51
C LEU A 39 8.95 12.45 -8.79
N GLN A 40 8.50 12.41 -10.04
CA GLN A 40 7.14 12.81 -10.39
C GLN A 40 6.09 11.89 -9.76
N PHE A 41 6.35 10.58 -9.74
CA PHE A 41 5.47 9.60 -9.14
C PHE A 41 5.30 9.81 -7.62
N PHE A 42 6.40 10.08 -6.90
CA PHE A 42 6.40 10.26 -5.44
C PHE A 42 6.03 11.68 -4.98
N VAL A 43 6.28 12.71 -5.78
CA VAL A 43 5.88 14.10 -5.48
C VAL A 43 4.45 14.39 -5.92
N SER A 44 3.86 13.50 -6.72
CA SER A 44 2.50 13.64 -7.22
C SER A 44 1.48 13.86 -6.09
N PRO A 45 0.52 14.80 -6.25
CA PRO A 45 -0.54 15.02 -5.27
C PRO A 45 -1.44 13.78 -5.11
N PHE A 46 -1.41 12.84 -6.07
CA PHE A 46 -2.15 11.58 -5.96
C PHE A 46 -1.68 10.69 -4.80
N GLN A 47 -0.45 10.89 -4.30
CA GLN A 47 0.05 10.19 -3.11
C GLN A 47 -0.83 10.43 -1.87
N PHE A 48 -1.45 11.61 -1.75
CA PHE A 48 -2.40 11.93 -0.68
C PHE A 48 -3.68 11.09 -0.72
N PHE A 49 -4.03 10.49 -1.86
CA PHE A 49 -5.18 9.60 -1.97
C PHE A 49 -4.80 8.12 -1.82
N ILE A 50 -3.53 7.79 -1.94
CA ILE A 50 -3.02 6.41 -1.84
C ILE A 50 -2.57 6.12 -0.41
N VAL A 51 -1.64 6.93 0.11
CA VAL A 51 -0.93 6.67 1.36
C VAL A 51 -1.89 6.63 2.55
N PRO A 52 -2.82 7.59 2.75
CA PRO A 52 -3.77 7.53 3.86
C PRO A 52 -4.71 6.33 3.81
N LEU A 53 -5.18 5.92 2.61
CA LEU A 53 -6.06 4.76 2.48
C LEU A 53 -5.36 3.46 2.86
N TRP A 54 -4.11 3.29 2.45
CA TRP A 54 -3.31 2.13 2.81
C TRP A 54 -2.87 2.14 4.28
N LEU A 55 -2.52 3.30 4.83
CA LEU A 55 -2.26 3.47 6.27
C LEU A 55 -3.50 3.13 7.10
N LEU A 56 -4.68 3.60 6.67
CA LEU A 56 -5.94 3.31 7.32
C LEU A 56 -6.26 1.82 7.29
N ALA A 57 -6.08 1.17 6.14
CA ALA A 57 -6.26 -0.27 6.01
C ALA A 57 -5.30 -1.04 6.92
N TYR A 58 -4.02 -0.66 6.93
CA TYR A 58 -3.00 -1.26 7.78
C TYR A 58 -3.32 -1.11 9.26
N PHE A 59 -3.63 0.12 9.69
CA PHE A 59 -4.03 0.40 11.07
C PHE A 59 -5.24 -0.42 11.47
N SER A 60 -6.27 -0.46 10.61
CA SER A 60 -7.49 -1.21 10.87
C SER A 60 -7.21 -2.69 11.03
N VAL A 61 -6.45 -3.31 10.11
CA VAL A 61 -6.07 -4.73 10.21
C VAL A 61 -5.30 -5.03 11.50
N ARG A 62 -4.41 -4.12 11.92
CA ARG A 62 -3.58 -4.29 13.11
C ARG A 62 -4.38 -4.17 14.41
N THR A 63 -5.28 -3.19 14.49
CA THR A 63 -6.05 -2.91 15.73
C THR A 63 -7.36 -3.67 15.79
N GLY A 64 -7.84 -4.21 14.67
CA GLY A 64 -9.18 -4.78 14.56
C GLY A 64 -10.29 -3.72 14.60
N VAL A 65 -9.95 -2.44 14.50
CA VAL A 65 -10.89 -1.32 14.59
C VAL A 65 -10.74 -0.43 13.37
N MET A 66 -11.83 -0.22 12.63
CA MET A 66 -11.87 0.67 11.49
C MET A 66 -12.64 1.94 11.85
N PRO A 67 -11.97 3.11 11.88
CA PRO A 67 -12.66 4.35 12.16
C PRO A 67 -13.57 4.69 10.97
N MET A 68 -14.81 5.01 11.29
CA MET A 68 -15.82 5.42 10.32
C MET A 68 -15.95 6.93 10.32
N ARG A 69 -16.25 7.52 9.15
CA ARG A 69 -16.49 8.95 9.05
C ARG A 69 -17.77 9.37 9.77
N SER A 70 -18.76 8.49 9.80
CA SER A 70 -20.03 8.67 10.51
C SER A 70 -20.38 7.41 11.29
N GLY A 71 -20.83 7.59 12.53
CA GLY A 71 -21.20 6.51 13.44
C GLY A 71 -20.05 5.94 14.26
N PRO A 72 -20.34 4.91 15.10
CA PRO A 72 -19.32 4.27 15.92
C PRO A 72 -18.27 3.55 15.06
N PRO A 73 -17.02 3.44 15.55
CA PRO A 73 -15.97 2.72 14.83
C PRO A 73 -16.34 1.25 14.68
N LEU A 74 -16.04 0.69 13.51
CA LEU A 74 -16.40 -0.69 13.19
C LEU A 74 -15.36 -1.65 13.77
N ARG A 75 -15.78 -2.54 14.66
CA ARG A 75 -14.91 -3.56 15.26
C ARG A 75 -14.99 -4.88 14.53
N ARG A 76 -13.85 -5.55 14.40
CA ARG A 76 -13.74 -6.88 13.78
C ARG A 76 -14.58 -7.93 14.50
N ASP A 77 -14.68 -7.84 15.82
CA ASP A 77 -15.35 -8.85 16.64
C ASP A 77 -16.88 -8.71 16.60
N GLU A 78 -17.38 -7.47 16.47
CA GLU A 78 -18.81 -7.18 16.40
C GLU A 78 -19.38 -7.46 15.00
N ASN A 79 -18.66 -7.09 13.92
CA ASN A 79 -19.10 -7.34 12.56
C ASN A 79 -17.92 -7.64 11.61
N PRO A 80 -17.44 -8.90 11.59
CA PRO A 80 -16.23 -9.28 10.86
C PRO A 80 -16.41 -9.20 9.34
N ALA A 81 -17.62 -9.41 8.83
CA ALA A 81 -17.90 -9.35 7.39
C ALA A 81 -17.82 -7.92 6.87
N SER A 82 -18.48 -6.97 7.55
CA SER A 82 -18.42 -5.55 7.20
C SER A 82 -17.02 -4.99 7.38
N PHE A 83 -16.32 -5.39 8.45
CA PHE A 83 -14.95 -4.96 8.71
C PHE A 83 -14.01 -5.35 7.58
N ARG A 84 -14.02 -6.63 7.18
CA ARG A 84 -13.18 -7.11 6.05
C ARG A 84 -13.54 -6.43 4.73
N ARG A 85 -14.82 -6.18 4.48
CA ARG A 85 -15.28 -5.50 3.26
C ARG A 85 -14.72 -4.07 3.20
N ASN A 86 -14.81 -3.30 4.27
CA ASN A 86 -14.31 -1.92 4.31
C ASN A 86 -12.78 -1.86 4.20
N VAL A 87 -12.05 -2.74 4.89
CA VAL A 87 -10.60 -2.85 4.75
C VAL A 87 -10.22 -3.19 3.31
N ARG A 88 -10.92 -4.13 2.66
CA ARG A 88 -10.70 -4.47 1.24
C ARG A 88 -10.93 -3.25 0.34
N TYR A 89 -11.97 -2.46 0.59
CA TYR A 89 -12.21 -1.24 -0.19
C TYR A 89 -11.09 -0.21 -0.05
N CYS A 90 -10.56 0.00 1.16
CA CYS A 90 -9.40 0.89 1.33
C CYS A 90 -8.16 0.40 0.56
N ILE A 91 -7.89 -0.90 0.57
CA ILE A 91 -6.78 -1.50 -0.18
C ILE A 91 -6.98 -1.33 -1.69
N LEU A 92 -8.16 -1.74 -2.20
CA LEU A 92 -8.49 -1.69 -3.62
C LEU A 92 -8.51 -0.26 -4.15
N MET A 93 -9.07 0.68 -3.40
CA MET A 93 -9.14 2.07 -3.82
C MET A 93 -7.77 2.74 -3.81
N GLY A 94 -6.94 2.47 -2.80
CA GLY A 94 -5.54 2.91 -2.80
C GLY A 94 -4.76 2.31 -3.98
N ALA A 95 -4.99 1.04 -4.32
CA ALA A 95 -4.38 0.41 -5.49
C ALA A 95 -4.85 1.00 -6.83
N ALA A 96 -6.14 1.34 -6.95
CA ALA A 96 -6.68 2.00 -8.13
C ALA A 96 -6.07 3.40 -8.33
N MET A 97 -5.99 4.20 -7.25
CA MET A 97 -5.35 5.52 -7.28
C MET A 97 -3.85 5.40 -7.59
N PHE A 98 -3.19 4.36 -7.07
CA PHE A 98 -1.80 4.08 -7.36
C PHE A 98 -1.58 3.76 -8.85
N GLY A 99 -2.41 2.89 -9.44
CA GLY A 99 -2.36 2.59 -10.88
C GLY A 99 -2.64 3.83 -11.74
N PHE A 100 -3.60 4.66 -11.33
CA PHE A 100 -3.89 5.93 -12.00
C PHE A 100 -2.70 6.91 -11.93
N ASN A 101 -2.05 7.02 -10.77
CA ASN A 101 -0.86 7.85 -10.61
C ASN A 101 0.31 7.35 -11.48
N LEU A 102 0.50 6.03 -11.60
CA LEU A 102 1.48 5.45 -12.51
C LEU A 102 1.17 5.83 -13.97
N TRP A 103 -0.10 5.70 -14.37
CA TRP A 103 -0.52 5.99 -15.74
C TRP A 103 -0.33 7.46 -16.11
N ILE A 104 -0.71 8.39 -15.23
CA ILE A 104 -0.45 9.82 -15.44
C ILE A 104 1.05 10.11 -15.52
N SER A 105 1.83 9.57 -14.59
CA SER A 105 3.29 9.77 -14.56
C SER A 105 3.92 9.27 -15.87
N TRP A 106 3.43 8.14 -16.39
CA TRP A 106 3.85 7.62 -17.70
C TRP A 106 3.47 8.57 -18.84
N GLN A 107 2.21 9.01 -18.90
CA GLN A 107 1.70 9.89 -19.98
C GLN A 107 2.44 11.23 -20.05
N VAL A 108 2.77 11.83 -18.91
CA VAL A 108 3.54 13.07 -18.88
C VAL A 108 4.95 12.83 -19.44
N MET A 109 5.61 11.75 -19.00
CA MET A 109 6.96 11.43 -19.45
C MET A 109 7.04 11.04 -20.93
N SER A 110 6.02 10.35 -21.47
CA SER A 110 5.98 9.96 -22.89
C SER A 110 5.76 11.14 -23.84
N ARG A 111 5.29 12.29 -23.35
CA ARG A 111 5.09 13.51 -24.16
C ARG A 111 6.36 14.37 -24.29
N HIS A 112 7.39 14.09 -23.50
CA HIS A 112 8.66 14.82 -23.49
C HIS A 112 9.82 14.03 -24.12
N ARG A 113 9.52 12.92 -24.82
CA ARG A 113 10.43 12.24 -25.75
C ARG A 113 10.04 12.56 -27.17
#